data_AF-A0A9R1EN30-F1
#
_entry.id   AF-A0A9R1EN30-F1
#
_cell.length_a   1.000
_cell.length_b   1.000
_cell.length_c   1.000
_cell.angle_alpha   90.00
_cell.angle_beta   90.00
_cell.angle_gamma   90.00
#
_symmetry.space_group_name_H-M   'P 1'
#
loop_
_entity.id
_entity.type
_entity.pdbx_description
1 polymer ?
#
loop_
_entity_poly.entity_id
_entity_poly.type
_entity_poly.pdbx_seq_one_letter_code
_entity_poly.pdbx_strand_id
1 'polypeptide(L)'
;MKNIGKGLLGGNKVLICLWALWLVTLLVLSSEKMGSDACDRQVSKTWPNTTCIVRGTCNKYCRRENFDRGICKELNYCFCYRNCTTESI
;
A
#
# COMPACT_ATOMS: atom_id res chain seq x y z
N MET A 1 -9.26 -18.35 60.43
CA MET A 1 -10.15 -18.29 59.25
C MET A 1 -9.89 -16.99 58.47
N LYS A 2 -9.75 -17.10 57.14
CA LYS A 2 -10.00 -16.10 56.07
C LYS A 2 -8.96 -14.96 55.91
N ASN A 3 -7.94 -15.16 55.06
CA ASN A 3 -7.86 -14.92 53.60
C ASN A 3 -7.54 -13.48 53.19
N ILE A 4 -6.23 -13.23 53.05
CA ILE A 4 -5.52 -12.74 51.85
C ILE A 4 -6.30 -11.81 50.90
N GLY A 5 -5.74 -10.61 50.74
CA GLY A 5 -5.48 -10.02 49.42
C GLY A 5 -6.66 -9.35 48.74
N LYS A 6 -6.85 -8.06 49.01
CA LYS A 6 -7.58 -7.17 48.11
C LYS A 6 -6.76 -5.92 47.85
N GLY A 7 -6.37 -5.77 46.59
CA GLY A 7 -6.03 -4.47 46.04
C GLY A 7 -4.69 -4.45 45.33
N LEU A 8 -4.61 -5.03 44.12
CA LEU A 8 -3.72 -4.51 43.06
C LEU A 8 -3.99 -5.15 41.67
N LEU A 9 -5.24 -5.37 41.27
CA LEU A 9 -5.56 -6.04 39.98
C LEU A 9 -6.44 -5.21 39.02
N GLY A 10 -6.82 -3.99 39.39
CA GLY A 10 -7.72 -3.13 38.60
C GLY A 10 -7.01 -2.17 37.65
N GLY A 11 -5.89 -1.56 38.06
CA GLY A 11 -5.19 -0.55 37.26
C GLY A 11 -4.38 -1.11 36.09
N ASN A 12 -3.86 -2.34 36.23
CA ASN A 12 -2.98 -2.95 35.24
C ASN A 12 -3.74 -3.30 33.94
N LYS A 13 -5.00 -3.73 34.05
CA LYS A 13 -5.82 -4.12 32.88
C LYS A 13 -6.15 -2.93 31.99
N VAL A 14 -6.47 -1.78 32.60
CA VAL A 14 -6.79 -0.55 31.84
C VAL A 14 -5.54 -0.03 31.13
N LEU A 15 -4.38 -0.05 31.80
CA LEU A 15 -3.11 0.33 31.18
C LEU A 15 -2.75 -0.59 30.00
N ILE A 16 -2.93 -1.90 30.17
CA ILE A 16 -2.68 -2.89 29.11
C ILE A 16 -3.61 -2.66 27.93
N CYS A 17 -4.90 -2.41 28.16
CA CYS A 17 -5.86 -2.13 27.09
C CYS A 17 -5.52 -0.85 26.32
N LEU A 18 -5.13 0.23 27.02
CA LEU A 18 -4.72 1.48 26.38
C LEU A 18 -3.46 1.30 25.54
N TRP A 19 -2.49 0.52 26.04
CA TRP A 19 -1.25 0.24 25.31
C TRP A 19 -1.49 -0.65 24.08
N ALA A 20 -2.35 -1.66 24.20
CA ALA A 20 -2.77 -2.49 23.08
C ALA A 20 -3.52 -1.68 22.02
N LEU A 21 -4.43 -0.78 22.43
CA LEU A 21 -5.15 0.10 21.50
C LEU A 21 -4.17 1.01 20.74
N TRP A 22 -3.19 1.57 21.45
CA TRP A 22 -2.18 2.43 20.83
C TRP A 22 -1.27 1.68 19.84
N LEU A 23 -0.84 0.46 20.20
CA LEU A 23 -0.08 -0.42 19.30
C LEU A 23 -0.88 -0.77 18.03
N VAL A 24 -2.18 -1.06 18.16
CA VAL A 24 -3.04 -1.33 17.01
C VAL A 24 -3.18 -0.09 16.12
N THR A 25 -3.37 1.09 16.70
CA THR A 25 -3.45 2.34 15.92
C THR A 25 -2.13 2.63 15.19
N LEU A 26 -0.98 2.42 15.85
CA LEU A 26 0.34 2.55 15.23
C LEU A 26 0.54 1.53 14.09
N LEU A 27 0.10 0.29 14.27
CA LEU A 27 0.16 -0.74 13.23
C LEU A 27 -0.70 -0.38 12.01
N VAL A 28 -1.92 0.14 12.24
CA VAL A 28 -2.81 0.59 11.16
C VAL A 28 -2.21 1.77 10.41
N LEU A 29 -1.59 2.73 11.11
CA LEU A 29 -0.88 3.86 10.50
C LEU A 29 0.35 3.42 9.70
N SER A 30 1.04 2.35 10.10
CA SER A 30 2.16 1.79 9.32
C SER A 30 1.72 1.00 8.07
N SER A 31 0.43 0.71 7.90
CA SER A 31 -0.09 0.00 6.72
C SER A 31 -0.34 0.94 5.53
N GLU A 32 -0.03 2.24 5.68
CA GLU A 32 -0.15 3.20 4.61
C GLU A 32 0.82 2.87 3.47
N LYS A 33 0.23 2.34 2.39
CA LYS A 33 0.78 2.08 1.04
C LYS A 33 1.25 0.65 0.76
N MET A 34 0.40 -0.35 1.02
CA MET A 34 0.37 -1.56 0.18
C MET A 34 -0.35 -1.27 -1.16
N GLY A 35 0.26 -0.42 -1.97
CA GLY A 35 -0.14 -0.17 -3.35
C GLY A 35 0.64 -1.06 -4.30
N SER A 36 0.26 -2.34 -4.41
CA SER A 36 0.67 -3.31 -5.45
C SER A 36 2.03 -3.05 -6.11
N ASP A 37 3.10 -3.50 -5.46
CA ASP A 37 4.35 -4.06 -6.01
C ASP A 37 4.97 -3.42 -7.27
N ALA A 38 4.78 -2.12 -7.47
CA ALA A 38 5.44 -1.38 -8.54
C ALA A 38 6.67 -0.68 -7.99
N CYS A 39 7.86 -1.17 -8.34
CA CYS A 39 9.13 -0.56 -8.00
C CYS A 39 9.34 0.77 -8.72
N ASP A 40 8.76 0.90 -9.91
CA ASP A 40 8.83 2.12 -10.70
C ASP A 40 7.46 2.46 -11.29
N ARG A 41 7.15 3.76 -11.32
CA ARG A 41 5.94 4.32 -11.92
C ARG A 41 6.30 5.61 -12.65
N GLN A 42 5.92 5.69 -13.92
CA GLN A 42 6.01 6.94 -14.70
C GLN A 42 4.77 7.17 -15.56
N VAL A 43 4.56 8.42 -16.00
CA VAL A 43 3.64 8.70 -17.11
C VAL A 43 4.30 8.26 -18.41
N SER A 44 3.55 7.59 -19.28
CA SER A 44 4.07 7.15 -20.57
C SER A 44 4.54 8.33 -21.40
N LYS A 45 5.77 8.25 -21.91
CA LYS A 45 6.37 9.24 -22.82
C LYS A 45 5.92 9.06 -24.26
N THR A 46 5.46 7.86 -24.61
CA THR A 46 5.08 7.48 -25.98
C THR A 46 3.57 7.42 -26.19
N TRP A 47 2.76 7.60 -25.14
CA TRP A 47 1.31 7.64 -25.24
C TRP A 47 0.84 8.89 -26.00
N PRO A 48 -0.01 8.75 -27.05
CA PRO A 48 -0.44 9.87 -27.90
C PRO A 48 -1.49 10.79 -27.25
N ASN A 49 -1.66 10.73 -25.93
CA ASN A 49 -2.67 11.50 -25.17
C ASN A 49 -4.10 11.34 -25.69
N THR A 50 -4.41 10.16 -26.27
CA THR A 50 -5.77 9.80 -26.70
C THR A 50 -6.57 9.25 -25.52
N THR A 51 -7.86 9.00 -25.73
CA THR A 51 -8.73 8.39 -24.73
C THR A 51 -8.18 7.04 -24.24
N CYS A 52 -7.91 6.97 -22.93
CA CYS A 52 -7.44 5.84 -22.16
C CYS A 52 -8.51 5.52 -21.11
N ILE A 53 -9.40 4.59 -21.43
CA ILE A 53 -10.48 4.16 -20.51
C ILE A 53 -10.32 2.66 -20.20
N VAL A 54 -10.09 1.86 -21.24
CA VAL A 54 -9.97 0.41 -21.11
C VAL A 54 -8.61 0.06 -20.52
N ARG A 55 -8.61 -0.67 -19.39
CA ARG A 55 -7.38 -1.17 -18.76
C ARG A 55 -6.55 -1.95 -19.77
N GLY A 56 -5.24 -1.70 -19.78
CA GLY A 56 -4.31 -2.37 -20.68
C GLY A 56 -4.23 -1.81 -22.11
N THR A 57 -5.10 -0.87 -22.51
CA THR A 57 -5.01 -0.18 -23.82
C THR A 57 -3.64 0.42 -24.05
N CYS A 58 -3.08 1.01 -23.00
CA CYS A 58 -1.79 1.67 -23.07
C CYS A 58 -0.60 0.76 -22.72
N ASN A 59 -0.81 -0.54 -22.48
CA ASN A 59 0.27 -1.50 -22.20
C ASN A 59 1.32 -1.51 -23.30
N LYS A 60 0.90 -1.44 -24.57
CA LYS A 60 1.82 -1.49 -25.71
C LYS A 60 2.87 -0.37 -25.69
N TYR A 61 2.49 0.82 -25.20
CA TYR A 61 3.38 1.97 -25.07
C TYR A 61 4.32 1.80 -23.87
N CYS A 62 3.78 1.38 -22.73
CA CYS A 62 4.57 1.09 -21.54
C CYS A 62 5.62 -0.02 -21.77
N ARG A 63 5.28 -1.08 -22.51
CA ARG A 63 6.24 -2.13 -22.87
C ARG A 63 7.39 -1.62 -23.74
N ARG A 64 7.12 -0.68 -24.65
CA ARG A 64 8.17 -0.01 -25.45
C ARG A 64 9.11 0.82 -24.57
N GLU A 65 8.61 1.32 -23.45
CA GLU A 65 9.37 2.09 -22.46
C GLU A 65 10.04 1.20 -21.40
N ASN A 66 10.05 -0.13 -21.57
CA ASN A 66 10.58 -1.12 -20.63
C ASN A 66 9.80 -1.20 -19.30
N PHE A 67 8.47 -1.05 -19.34
CA PHE A 67 7.57 -1.27 -18.20
C PHE A 67 6.67 -2.49 -18.45
N ASP A 68 6.29 -3.18 -17.38
CA ASP A 68 5.50 -4.42 -17.46
C ASP A 68 4.04 -4.17 -17.84
N ARG A 69 3.43 -3.12 -17.29
CA ARG A 69 2.02 -2.80 -17.48
C ARG A 69 1.73 -1.30 -17.52
N GLY A 70 0.61 -0.95 -18.13
CA GLY A 70 0.06 0.40 -18.25
C GLY A 70 -1.38 0.45 -17.73
N ILE A 71 -1.68 1.47 -16.92
CA ILE A 71 -3.02 1.71 -16.36
C ILE A 71 -3.47 3.10 -16.79
N CYS A 72 -4.67 3.15 -17.35
CA CYS A 72 -5.33 4.40 -17.65
C CYS A 72 -5.80 5.10 -16.36
N LYS A 73 -5.49 6.39 -16.25
CA LYS A 73 -5.97 7.29 -15.21
C LYS A 73 -6.50 8.56 -15.89
N GLU A 74 -7.48 9.20 -15.27
CA GLU A 74 -7.96 10.54 -15.67
C GLU A 74 -8.26 10.65 -17.18
N LEU A 75 -8.90 9.61 -17.74
CA LEU A 75 -9.37 9.46 -19.12
C LEU A 75 -8.34 9.55 -20.24
N ASN A 76 -7.18 10.19 -20.06
CA ASN A 76 -6.18 10.41 -21.12
C ASN A 76 -4.75 10.07 -20.66
N TYR A 77 -4.52 9.88 -19.37
CA TYR A 77 -3.20 9.57 -18.86
C TYR A 77 -2.97 8.07 -18.83
N CYS A 78 -1.86 7.64 -19.42
CA CYS A 78 -1.33 6.31 -19.22
C CYS A 78 -0.19 6.36 -18.19
N PHE A 79 -0.36 5.66 -17.08
CA PHE A 79 0.71 5.40 -16.13
C PHE A 79 1.30 4.02 -16.38
N CYS A 80 2.61 3.98 -16.57
CA CYS A 80 3.39 2.76 -16.69
C CYS A 80 3.90 2.32 -15.31
N TYR A 81 3.88 1.01 -15.07
CA TYR A 81 4.28 0.39 -13.82
C TYR A 81 5.25 -0.74 -14.12
N ARG A 82 6.36 -0.76 -13.39
CA ARG A 82 7.34 -1.84 -13.43
C ARG A 82 7.25 -2.63 -12.14
N ASN A 83 7.10 -3.94 -12.27
CA ASN A 83 7.11 -4.84 -11.13
C ASN A 83 8.50 -4.85 -10.49
N CYS A 84 8.54 -5.04 -9.19
CA CYS A 84 9.78 -5.38 -8.51
C CYS A 84 10.22 -6.78 -8.93
N THR A 85 11.26 -6.90 -9.74
CA THR A 85 11.91 -8.19 -9.98
C THR A 85 12.73 -8.55 -8.75
N THR A 86 12.63 -9.79 -8.27
CA THR A 86 13.36 -10.30 -7.10
C THR A 86 14.89 -10.27 -7.27
N GLU A 87 15.41 -9.99 -8.47
CA GLU A 87 16.85 -9.91 -8.78
C GLU A 87 17.54 -8.61 -8.33
N SER A 88 16.84 -7.69 -7.67
CA SER A 88 17.45 -6.50 -7.06
C SER A 88 17.63 -6.65 -5.54
N ILE A 89 18.18 -7.79 -5.10
CA ILE A 89 18.74 -8.01 -3.76
C ILE A 89 20.23 -8.31 -3.91
#